data_AF-A0A2E0KHD6-F1
#
_entry.id   AF-A0A2E0KHD6-F1
#
_cell.length_a   1.000
_cell.length_b   1.000
_cell.length_c   1.000
_cell.angle_alpha   90.00
_cell.angle_beta   90.00
_cell.angle_gamma   90.00
#
_symmetry.space_group_name_H-M   'P 1'
#
loop_
_entity.id
_entity.type
_entity.pdbx_description
1 polymer ?
#
loop_
_entity_poly.entity_id
_entity_poly.type
_entity_poly.pdbx_seq_one_letter_code
_entity_poly.pdbx_strand_id
1 'polypeptide(L)' 'MHQLDLEVVNVLCFQQMLESIEEERWNEAAMALYKLYAIEEGERFSDLEVAPEVEMQYNAA' A
#
# COMPACT_ATOMS: atom_id res chain seq x y z
N MET A 1 9.41 12.29 -15.80
CA MET A 1 8.80 11.27 -14.92
C MET A 1 8.09 12.01 -13.81
N HIS A 2 6.77 11.86 -13.71
CA HIS A 2 6.00 12.50 -12.65
C HIS A 2 6.44 11.90 -11.31
N GLN A 3 7.15 12.68 -10.52
CA GLN A 3 7.41 12.36 -9.13
C GLN A 3 6.05 12.29 -8.45
N LEU A 4 5.61 11.07 -8.10
CA LEU A 4 4.36 10.87 -7.40
C LEU A 4 4.45 11.62 -6.07
N ASP A 5 3.56 12.59 -5.89
CA ASP A 5 3.53 13.41 -4.69
C ASP A 5 2.91 12.59 -3.55
N LEU A 6 3.74 12.20 -2.59
CA LEU A 6 3.32 11.41 -1.45
C LEU A 6 2.30 12.15 -0.57
N GLU A 7 2.29 13.49 -0.59
CA GLU A 7 1.26 14.27 0.12
C GLU A 7 -0.11 14.06 -0.54
N VAL A 8 -0.17 14.01 -1.86
CA VAL A 8 -1.41 13.73 -2.60
C VAL A 8 -1.89 12.31 -2.32
N VAL A 9 -0.98 11.33 -2.30
CA VAL A 9 -1.33 9.93 -1.98
C VAL A 9 -1.85 9.80 -0.54
N ASN A 10 -1.25 10.52 0.41
CA ASN A 10 -1.73 10.59 1.79
C ASN A 10 -3.17 11.10 1.87
N VAL A 11 -3.45 12.22 1.20
CA VAL A 11 -4.81 12.79 1.19
C VAL A 11 -5.83 11.80 0.62
N LEU A 12 -5.49 11.12 -0.48
CA LEU A 12 -6.38 10.14 -1.10
C LEU A 12 -6.62 8.92 -0.22
N CYS A 13 -5.59 8.40 0.45
CA CYS A 13 -5.73 7.28 1.39
C CYS A 13 -6.58 7.70 2.60
N PHE A 14 -6.44 8.93 3.09
CA PHE A 14 -7.25 9.45 4.17
C PHE A 14 -8.72 9.61 3.77
N GLN A 15 -9.00 10.14 2.57
CA GLN A 15 -10.36 10.25 2.03
C GLN A 15 -11.02 8.87 1.90
N GLN A 16 -10.32 7.90 1.31
CA GLN A 16 -10.83 6.53 1.20
C GLN A 16 -11.14 5.92 2.56
N MET A 17 -10.31 6.17 3.57
CA MET A 17 -10.56 5.67 4.93
C MET A 17 -11.87 6.23 5.50
N LEU A 18 -12.10 7.54 5.37
CA LEU A 18 -13.32 8.18 5.86
C LEU A 18 -14.56 7.64 5.16
N GLU A 19 -14.55 7.57 3.82
CA GLU A 19 -15.66 7.03 3.04
C GLU A 19 -15.95 5.57 3.42
N SER A 20 -14.90 4.76 3.60
CA SER A 20 -15.05 3.35 4.01
C SER A 20 -15.63 3.22 5.42
N ILE A 21 -15.32 4.14 6.35
CA ILE A 21 -15.92 4.17 7.69
C ILE A 21 -17.39 4.56 7.61
N GLU A 22 -17.73 5.58 6.82
CA GLU A 22 -19.11 6.04 6.62
C GLU A 22 -20.01 4.93 6.03
N GLU A 23 -19.43 4.09 5.18
CA GLU A 23 -20.11 2.95 4.55
C GLU A 23 -19.98 1.62 5.32
N GLU A 24 -19.40 1.63 6.52
CA GLU A 24 -19.16 0.43 7.35
C GLU A 24 -18.31 -0.66 6.66
N ARG A 25 -17.50 -0.28 5.66
CA ARG A 25 -16.57 -1.16 4.94
C ARG A 25 -15.25 -1.30 5.70
N TRP A 26 -15.29 -1.97 6.84
CA TRP A 26 -14.17 -2.04 7.80
C TRP A 26 -12.85 -2.56 7.22
N ASN A 27 -12.90 -3.52 6.28
CA ASN A 27 -11.70 -4.04 5.63
C ASN A 27 -11.00 -2.97 4.77
N GLU A 28 -11.78 -2.15 4.07
CA GLU A 28 -11.27 -1.06 3.23
C GLU A 28 -10.72 0.07 4.10
N ALA A 29 -11.42 0.41 5.19
CA ALA A 29 -10.95 1.38 6.17
C ALA A 29 -9.62 0.97 6.81
N ALA A 30 -9.49 -0.29 7.24
CA ALA A 30 -8.26 -0.81 7.83
C ALA A 30 -7.08 -0.83 6.83
N MET A 31 -7.36 -1.19 5.57
CA MET A 31 -6.35 -1.17 4.51
C MET A 31 -5.88 0.26 4.17
N ALA A 32 -6.80 1.23 4.14
CA ALA A 32 -6.47 2.63 3.92
C ALA A 32 -5.63 3.19 5.07
N LEU A 33 -5.97 2.85 6.32
CA LEU A 33 -5.19 3.21 7.50
C LEU A 33 -3.77 2.61 7.47
N TYR A 34 -3.64 1.33 7.10
CA TYR A 34 -2.32 0.69 6.96
C TYR A 34 -1.42 1.44 5.96
N LYS A 35 -1.99 1.84 4.82
CA LYS A 35 -1.25 2.58 3.79
C LYS A 35 -0.81 3.97 4.26
N LEU A 36 -1.61 4.64 5.09
CA LEU A 36 -1.22 5.92 5.69
C LEU A 36 0.00 5.74 6.59
N TYR A 37 0.00 4.72 7.46
CA TYR A 37 1.16 4.42 8.31
C TYR A 37 2.42 4.08 7.51
N ALA A 38 2.29 3.27 6.46
CA ALA A 38 3.41 2.97 5.57
C ALA A 38 4.05 4.24 4.97
N ILE A 39 3.22 5.20 4.53
CA ILE A 39 3.73 6.47 3.99
C ILE A 39 4.40 7.32 5.07
N GLU A 40 3.82 7.40 6.27
CA GLU A 40 4.39 8.16 7.40
C GLU A 40 5.73 7.57 7.87
N GLU A 41 5.87 6.24 7.85
CA GLU A 41 7.12 5.54 8.17
C GLU A 41 8.18 5.64 7.05
N GLY A 42 7.83 6.27 5.93
CA GLY A 42 8.72 6.46 4.80
C GLY A 42 8.91 5.20 3.96
N GLU A 43 8.04 4.19 4.09
CA GLU A 43 7.99 3.08 3.14
C GLU A 43 7.73 3.66 1.76
N ARG A 44 8.74 3.54 0.90
CA ARG A 44 8.55 3.79 -0.52
C ARG A 44 7.87 2.54 -1.04
N PHE A 45 6.68 2.67 -1.59
CA PHE A 45 5.97 1.59 -2.28
C PHE A 45 6.72 1.05 -3.54
N SER A 46 8.04 1.23 -3.64
CA SER A 46 8.92 0.61 -4.63
C SER A 46 8.91 -0.91 -4.54
N ASP A 47 8.58 -1.46 -3.37
CA ASP A 47 8.60 -2.91 -3.13
C ASP A 47 7.38 -3.62 -3.76
N LEU A 48 6.41 -2.88 -4.28
CA LEU A 48 5.31 -3.43 -5.08
C LEU A 48 5.73 -3.78 -6.52
N GLU A 49 6.93 -3.38 -6.97
CA GLU A 49 7.42 -3.67 -8.33
C GLU A 49 8.15 -5.01 -8.47
N VAL A 50 8.41 -5.74 -7.38
CA VAL A 50 9.08 -7.05 -7.47
C VAL A 50 8.33 -8.06 -6.61
N ALA A 51 7.37 -8.75 -7.22
CA ALA A 51 7.13 -10.12 -6.80
C ALA A 51 8.44 -10.87 -7.08
N PRO A 52 9.16 -11.39 -6.07
CA PRO A 52 10.28 -12.26 -6.37
C PRO A 52 9.69 -13.47 -7.08
N GLU A 53 10.09 -13.66 -8.34
CA GLU A 53 9.95 -14.93 -9.03
C GLU A 53 10.52 -15.97 -8.06
N VAL A 54 9.63 -16.78 -7.48
CA VAL A 54 10.03 -17.89 -6.65
C VAL A 54 10.66 -18.91 -7.60
N GLU A 55 11.94 -18.72 -7.93
CA GLU A 55 12.79 -19.78 -8.48
C GLU A 55 12.92 -20.83 -7.38
N MET A 56 11.94 -21.73 -7.30
CA MET A 56 12.10 -23.01 -6.62
C MET A 56 13.13 -23.82 -7.40
N GLN A 57 14.41 -23.57 -7.17
CA GLN A 57 15.47 -24.48 -7.56
C GLN A 57 15.39 -25.71 -6.66
N TYR A 58 14.59 -26.69 -7.10
CA TYR A 58 14.69 -28.07 -6.60
C TYR A 58 16.04 -28.63 -7.04
N ASN A 59 17.09 -28.37 -6.27
CA ASN A 59 18.33 -29.14 -6.38
C ASN A 59 18.14 -30.48 -5.68
N ALA A 60 17.48 -31.40 -6.39
CA ALA A 60 17.62 -32.83 -6.17
C ALA A 60 18.67 -33.36 -7.15
N ALA A 61 19.94 -33.40 -6.72
CA ALA A 61 20.98 -34.26 -7.27
C ALA A 61 22.09 -34.43 -6.21
#